data_AF-F3CG30-F1
#
_entry.id   AF-F3CG30-F1
#
_cell.length_a   1.000
_cell.length_b   1.000
_cell.length_c   1.000
_cell.angle_alpha   90.00
_cell.angle_beta   90.00
_cell.angle_gamma   90.00
#
_symmetry.space_group_name_H-M   'P 1'
#
loop_
_entity.id
_entity.type
_entity.pdbx_description
1 polymer ?
#
loop_
_entity_poly.entity_id
_entity_poly.type
_entity_poly.pdbx_seq_one_letter_code
_entity_poly.pdbx_strand_id
1 'polypeptide(L)' 'MILLTKLHCLSGPLVDFPFHINGDLSQRMMAIIESMVARVEVASIDEAFLDLTG' A
#
# COMPACT_ATOMS: atom_id res chain seq x y z
N MET A 1 19.59 2.39 -26.84
CA MET A 1 19.66 0.99 -26.37
C MET A 1 20.28 0.90 -24.96
N ILE A 2 19.79 1.72 -24.01
CA ILE A 2 20.25 1.76 -22.61
C ILE A 2 19.04 1.65 -21.64
N LEU A 3 17.83 1.98 -22.12
CA LEU A 3 16.60 1.94 -21.30
C LEU A 3 16.12 0.51 -21.00
N LEU A 4 16.39 -0.46 -21.88
CA LEU A 4 15.96 -1.86 -21.69
C LEU A 4 16.80 -2.61 -20.65
N THR A 5 18.08 -2.24 -20.51
CA THR A 5 19.03 -2.97 -19.66
C THR A 5 18.82 -2.71 -18.17
N LYS A 6 18.26 -1.56 -17.77
CA LYS A 6 17.89 -1.30 -16.37
C LYS A 6 16.63 -2.07 -15.92
N LEU A 7 15.78 -2.48 -16.86
CA LEU A 7 14.62 -3.33 -16.55
C LEU A 7 15.04 -4.78 -16.23
N HIS A 8 16.21 -5.21 -16.72
CA HIS A 8 16.77 -6.54 -16.47
C HIS A 8 17.35 -6.72 -15.05
N CYS A 9 17.58 -5.64 -14.30
CA CYS A 9 17.88 -5.76 -12.86
C CYS A 9 16.61 -5.98 -12.00
N LEU A 10 15.41 -5.86 -12.58
CA LEU A 10 14.12 -6.17 -11.95
C LEU A 10 13.60 -7.57 -12.34
N SER A 11 14.32 -8.31 -13.19
CA SER A 11 13.96 -9.65 -13.65
C SER A 11 14.63 -10.76 -12.83
N GLY A 12 14.43 -10.76 -11.51
CA GLY A 12 14.19 -12.03 -10.79
C GLY A 12 12.87 -12.65 -11.28
N PRO A 13 12.26 -13.68 -10.67
CA PRO A 13 10.86 -13.97 -11.00
C PRO A 13 10.08 -12.67 -10.79
N LEU A 14 9.69 -12.04 -11.91
CA LEU A 14 9.06 -10.73 -11.96
C LEU A 14 7.86 -10.85 -11.03
N VAL A 15 7.93 -10.20 -9.88
CA VAL A 15 6.83 -10.17 -8.93
C VAL A 15 5.67 -9.58 -9.72
N ASP A 16 4.73 -10.42 -10.16
CA ASP A 16 3.47 -9.98 -10.73
C ASP A 16 2.93 -8.96 -9.75
N PHE A 17 2.88 -7.68 -10.12
CA PHE A 17 2.46 -6.60 -9.21
C PHE A 17 1.06 -6.94 -8.72
N PRO A 18 0.87 -7.44 -7.49
CA PRO A 18 -0.36 -8.12 -7.11
C PRO A 18 -1.30 -7.06 -6.56
N PHE A 19 -1.73 -6.13 -7.41
CA PHE A 19 -2.53 -4.97 -7.03
C PHE A 19 -3.79 -5.37 -6.25
N HIS A 20 -4.37 -6.53 -6.56
CA HIS A 20 -5.53 -7.07 -5.86
C HIS A 20 -5.23 -7.48 -4.40
N ILE A 21 -4.05 -8.05 -4.12
CA ILE A 21 -3.63 -8.40 -2.76
C ILE A 21 -3.35 -7.13 -1.96
N ASN A 22 -2.65 -6.16 -2.57
CA ASN A 22 -2.34 -4.89 -1.91
C ASN A 22 -3.63 -4.12 -1.57
N GLY A 23 -4.62 -4.12 -2.47
CA GLY A 23 -5.93 -3.52 -2.24
C GLY A 23 -6.73 -4.22 -1.13
N ASP A 24 -6.81 -5.55 -1.16
CA ASP A 24 -7.50 -6.32 -0.11
C ASP A 24 -6.86 -6.14 1.26
N LEU A 25 -5.52 -6.15 1.33
CA LEU A 25 -4.79 -5.90 2.57
C LEU A 25 -5.02 -4.47 3.08
N SER A 26 -4.94 -3.47 2.21
CA SER A 26 -5.22 -2.08 2.52
C SER A 26 -6.62 -1.91 3.13
N GLN A 27 -7.65 -2.45 2.46
CA GLN A 27 -9.02 -2.36 2.96
C GLN A 27 -9.18 -2.97 4.36
N ARG A 28 -8.59 -4.13 4.61
CA ARG A 28 -8.64 -4.78 5.92
C ARG A 28 -7.92 -3.96 6.98
N MET A 29 -6.74 -3.44 6.67
CA MET A 29 -5.94 -2.64 7.59
C MET A 29 -6.66 -1.34 7.96
N MET A 30 -7.19 -0.62 6.95
CA MET A 30 -7.91 0.64 7.17
C MET A 30 -9.19 0.42 7.98
N ALA A 31 -9.95 -0.64 7.70
CA ALA A 31 -11.16 -0.96 8.48
C ALA A 31 -10.85 -1.21 9.98
N ILE A 32 -9.70 -1.83 10.29
CA ILE A 32 -9.26 -1.99 11.69
C ILE A 32 -8.92 -0.62 12.28
N ILE A 33 -8.12 0.18 11.60
CA ILE A 33 -7.69 1.50 12.11
C ILE A 33 -8.89 2.43 12.35
N GLU A 34 -9.83 2.50 11.40
CA GLU A 34 -11.07 3.28 11.52
C GLU A 34 -11.92 2.86 12.72
N SER A 35 -11.81 1.60 13.18
CA SER A 35 -12.50 1.12 14.38
C SER A 35 -11.84 1.55 15.70
N MET A 36 -10.57 1.98 15.66
CA MET A 36 -9.77 2.27 16.86
C MET A 36 -9.75 3.74 17.25
N VAL A 37 -10.06 4.64 16.31
CA VAL A 37 -9.96 6.10 16.53
C VAL A 37 -11.17 6.81 15.94
N ALA A 38 -11.51 7.98 16.48
CA ALA A 38 -12.66 8.74 16.01
C ALA A 38 -12.44 9.38 14.62
N ARG A 39 -11.18 9.64 14.25
CA ARG A 39 -10.81 10.32 13.00
C ARG A 39 -9.55 9.71 12.38
N VAL A 40 -9.67 9.37 11.09
CA VAL A 40 -8.60 8.87 10.23
C VAL A 40 -8.62 9.67 8.92
N GLU A 41 -7.45 10.08 8.44
CA GLU A 41 -7.25 10.65 7.11
C GLU A 41 -6.36 9.70 6.30
N VAL A 42 -6.89 9.14 5.22
CA VAL A 42 -6.17 8.18 4.37
C VAL A 42 -5.34 8.95 3.33
N ALA A 43 -4.02 8.79 3.35
CA ALA A 43 -3.09 9.46 2.43
C ALA A 43 -2.76 8.61 1.19
N SER A 44 -2.65 7.29 1.39
CA SER A 44 -2.41 6.30 0.33
C SER A 44 -3.02 4.95 0.72
N ILE A 45 -2.78 3.89 -0.07
CA ILE A 45 -3.27 2.54 0.22
C ILE A 45 -2.64 1.95 1.50
N ASP A 46 -1.46 2.42 1.88
CA ASP A 46 -0.64 1.90 2.98
C ASP A 46 -0.29 2.98 4.02
N GLU A 47 -0.86 4.18 3.88
CA GLU A 47 -0.55 5.34 4.72
C GLU A 47 -1.82 6.07 5.16
N ALA A 48 -1.91 6.38 6.45
CA ALA A 48 -2.98 7.17 7.03
C ALA A 48 -2.50 7.96 8.25
N PHE A 49 -3.12 9.11 8.50
CA PHE A 49 -2.95 9.93 9.69
C PHE A 49 -4.11 9.71 10.65
N LEU A 50 -3.80 9.56 11.94
CA LEU A 50 -4.76 9.23 12.99
C LEU A 50 -4.82 10.37 14.00
N ASP A 51 -6.03 10.78 14.38
CA ASP A 51 -6.23 11.67 15.52
C ASP A 51 -6.30 10.84 16.82
N LEU A 52 -5.24 10.95 17.63
CA LEU A 52 -5.10 10.24 18.90
C LEU A 52 -5.38 11.13 20.11
N THR A 53 -5.91 12.34 19.91
CA THR A 53 -6.10 13.33 20.99
C THR A 53 -7.36 13.11 21.83
N GLY A 54 -8.08 12.00 21.60
CA GLY A 54 -9.29 11.61 22.33
C GLY A 54 -9.12 11.54 23.84
#